data_AF-A0A7Y5JST4-F1
#
_entry.id   AF-A0A7Y5JST4-F1
#
_cell.length_a   1.000
_cell.length_b   1.000
_cell.length_c   1.000
_cell.angle_alpha   90.00
_cell.angle_beta   90.00
_cell.angle_gamma   90.00
#
_symmetry.space_group_name_H-M   'P 1'
#
loop_
_entity.id
_entity.type
_entity.pdbx_description
1 polymer ?
#
loop_
_entity_poly.entity_id
_entity_poly.type
_entity_poly.pdbx_seq_one_letter_code
_entity_poly.pdbx_strand_id
1 'polypeptide(L)'
;RLAEHGITVQGSDGLNIWVPVRDEAAAVLRLASHGIAVTPGSPFSVEPVSGPAGHVRVTTGLIRRDHTEVADLIAEAAAAVAWTAQHR
;
A
#
# COMPACT_ATOMS: atom_id res chain seq x y z
N ARG A 1 -7.83 4.45 -11.58
CA ARG A 1 -6.58 5.01 -11.03
C ARG A 1 -5.64 3.89 -10.62
N LEU A 2 -5.80 3.19 -9.48
CA LEU A 2 -4.89 2.06 -9.14
C LEU A 2 -4.82 0.93 -10.20
N ALA A 3 -5.95 0.57 -10.81
CA ALA A 3 -5.97 -0.42 -11.88
C ALA A 3 -5.16 0.00 -13.13
N GLU A 4 -4.98 1.30 -13.36
CA GLU A 4 -4.13 1.82 -14.45
C GLU A 4 -2.64 1.55 -14.18
N HIS A 5 -2.26 1.34 -12.93
CA HIS A 5 -0.92 0.88 -12.51
C HIS A 5 -0.82 -0.65 -12.38
N GLY A 6 -1.83 -1.39 -12.85
CA GLY A 6 -1.88 -2.85 -12.71
C GLY A 6 -2.22 -3.35 -11.30
N ILE A 7 -2.62 -2.45 -10.39
CA ILE A 7 -2.98 -2.80 -9.02
C ILE A 7 -4.49 -2.98 -8.93
N THR A 8 -4.91 -4.24 -8.83
CA THR A 8 -6.32 -4.59 -8.60
C THR A 8 -6.55 -4.72 -7.10
N VAL A 9 -7.46 -3.90 -6.56
CA VAL A 9 -7.86 -3.95 -5.15
C VAL A 9 -9.30 -4.44 -5.04
N GLN A 10 -9.57 -5.27 -4.03
CA GLN A 10 -10.92 -5.70 -3.69
C GLN A 10 -11.54 -4.70 -2.72
N GLY A 11 -12.81 -4.33 -2.94
CA GLY A 11 -13.56 -3.40 -2.09
C GLY A 11 -14.18 -2.26 -2.90
N SER A 12 -15.52 -2.18 -2.89
CA SER A 12 -16.30 -1.16 -3.60
C SER A 12 -16.97 -0.15 -2.68
N ASP A 13 -16.90 -0.35 -1.35
CA ASP A 13 -17.58 0.49 -0.36
C ASP A 13 -16.86 1.83 -0.10
N GLY A 14 -15.60 1.95 -0.56
CA GLY A 14 -14.80 3.17 -0.46
C GLY A 14 -14.35 3.52 0.95
N LEU A 15 -14.53 2.65 1.95
CA LEU A 15 -14.07 2.94 3.31
C LEU A 15 -12.59 2.57 3.45
N ASN A 16 -12.27 1.31 3.17
CA ASN A 16 -10.90 0.78 3.16
C ASN A 16 -10.66 -0.06 1.93
N ILE A 17 -9.46 0.06 1.34
CA ILE A 17 -8.98 -0.86 0.33
C ILE A 17 -7.71 -1.55 0.82
N TRP A 18 -7.53 -2.79 0.39
CA TRP A 18 -6.31 -3.57 0.61
C TRP A 18 -5.44 -3.47 -0.63
N VAL A 19 -4.30 -2.81 -0.51
CA VAL A 19 -3.36 -2.63 -1.61
C VAL A 19 -2.24 -3.64 -1.46
N PRO A 20 -2.00 -4.54 -2.44
CA PRO A 20 -0.86 -5.45 -2.41
C PRO A 20 0.44 -4.66 -2.51
N VAL A 21 1.44 -5.03 -1.72
CA VAL A 21 2.76 -4.38 -1.68
C VAL A 21 3.87 -5.42 -1.62
N ARG A 22 5.04 -5.08 -2.15
CA ARG A 22 6.23 -5.97 -2.04
C ARG A 22 6.78 -6.03 -0.63
N ASP A 23 6.69 -4.93 0.12
CA ASP A 23 7.18 -4.82 1.49
C ASP A 23 6.31 -3.82 2.27
N GLU A 24 5.68 -4.29 3.36
CA GLU A 24 4.76 -3.45 4.16
C GLU A 24 5.48 -2.28 4.83
N ALA A 25 6.70 -2.49 5.33
CA ALA A 25 7.46 -1.45 6.03
C ALA A 25 7.94 -0.37 5.04
N ALA A 26 8.45 -0.78 3.88
CA ALA A 26 8.88 0.13 2.84
C ALA A 26 7.71 0.96 2.29
N ALA A 27 6.55 0.34 2.07
CA ALA A 27 5.35 1.03 1.60
C ALA A 27 4.84 2.05 2.62
N VAL A 28 4.77 1.68 3.91
CA VAL A 28 4.38 2.59 4.99
C VAL A 28 5.33 3.78 5.07
N LEU A 29 6.65 3.53 5.03
CA LEU A 29 7.66 4.58 5.09
C LEU A 29 7.58 5.52 3.89
N ARG A 30 7.42 4.97 2.68
CA ARG A 30 7.30 5.75 1.43
C ARG A 30 6.06 6.64 1.46
N LEU A 31 4.91 6.14 1.93
CA LEU A 31 3.70 6.96 2.03
C LEU A 31 3.80 8.01 3.14
N ALA A 32 4.38 7.65 4.30
CA ALA A 32 4.61 8.57 5.39
C ALA A 32 5.51 9.74 4.98
N SER A 33 6.51 9.53 4.13
CA SER A 33 7.37 10.61 3.62
C SER A 33 6.62 11.62 2.73
N HIS A 34 5.44 11.27 2.22
CA HIS A 34 4.53 12.16 1.49
C HIS A 34 3.36 12.65 2.36
N GLY A 35 3.44 12.43 3.68
CA GLY A 35 2.38 12.82 4.61
C GLY A 35 1.12 11.94 4.57
N ILE A 36 1.20 10.73 3.99
CA ILE A 36 0.09 9.79 3.89
C ILE A 36 0.28 8.66 4.91
N ALA A 37 -0.64 8.55 5.86
CA ALA A 37 -0.64 7.46 6.84
C ALA A 37 -1.47 6.26 6.36
N VAL A 38 -0.91 5.05 6.50
CA VAL A 38 -1.57 3.77 6.19
C VAL A 38 -1.27 2.74 7.29
N THR A 39 -1.96 1.60 7.29
CA THR A 39 -1.70 0.51 8.25
C THR A 39 -1.13 -0.72 7.52
N PRO A 40 -0.07 -1.39 8.04
CA PRO A 40 0.33 -2.72 7.58
C PRO A 40 -0.84 -3.71 7.62
N GLY A 41 -0.86 -4.68 6.71
CA GLY A 41 -1.92 -5.67 6.59
C GLY A 41 -1.69 -6.92 7.42
N SER A 42 -0.44 -7.24 7.76
CA SER A 42 -0.09 -8.38 8.60
C SER A 42 -0.92 -8.53 9.90
N PRO A 43 -1.26 -7.47 10.67
CA PRO A 43 -2.05 -7.62 11.89
C PRO A 43 -3.52 -8.05 11.66
N PHE A 44 -4.01 -7.95 10.42
CA PHE A 44 -5.39 -8.32 10.04
C PHE A 44 -5.47 -9.65 9.30
N SER A 45 -4.33 -10.33 9.09
CA SER A 45 -4.28 -11.59 8.35
C SER A 45 -4.73 -12.76 9.22
N VAL A 46 -5.66 -13.56 8.72
CA VAL A 46 -6.18 -14.77 9.40
C VAL A 46 -5.35 -16.02 9.11
N GLU A 47 -4.58 -16.01 8.03
CA GLU A 47 -3.63 -17.05 7.64
C GLU A 47 -2.25 -16.44 7.44
N PRO A 48 -1.16 -17.22 7.61
CA PRO A 48 0.18 -16.78 7.25
C PRO A 48 0.20 -16.35 5.78
N VAL A 49 0.61 -15.10 5.54
CA VAL A 49 0.70 -14.55 4.18
C VAL A 49 1.65 -15.42 3.37
N SER A 50 1.09 -16.16 2.41
CA SER A 50 1.81 -17.11 1.59
C SER A 50 2.43 -16.39 0.39
N GLY A 51 3.70 -16.00 0.48
CA GLY A 51 4.45 -15.38 -0.62
C GLY A 51 5.23 -14.13 -0.21
N PRO A 52 6.02 -13.54 -1.13
CA PRO A 52 6.88 -12.40 -0.85
C PRO A 52 6.14 -11.05 -0.80
N ALA A 53 4.81 -11.03 -0.82
CA ALA A 53 4.00 -9.82 -0.95
C ALA A 53 3.05 -9.68 0.25
N GLY A 54 3.08 -8.51 0.90
CA GLY A 54 2.15 -8.12 1.96
C GLY A 54 1.02 -7.23 1.43
N HIS A 55 0.27 -6.62 2.34
CA HIS A 55 -0.75 -5.63 1.99
C HIS A 55 -0.65 -4.40 2.89
N VAL A 56 -1.10 -3.25 2.41
CA VAL A 56 -1.39 -2.10 3.27
C VAL A 56 -2.88 -1.76 3.19
N ARG A 57 -3.46 -1.42 4.35
CA ARG A 57 -4.81 -0.91 4.45
C ARG A 57 -4.80 0.59 4.21
N VAL A 58 -5.54 1.03 3.21
CA VAL A 58 -5.71 2.45 2.87
C VAL A 58 -7.14 2.87 3.15
N THR A 59 -7.32 3.81 4.07
CA THR A 59 -8.61 4.45 4.31
C THR A 59 -8.87 5.48 3.22
N THR A 60 -9.87 5.27 2.37
CA THR A 60 -10.15 6.15 1.22
C THR A 60 -11.38 7.03 1.41
N GLY A 61 -12.23 6.73 2.40
CA GLY A 61 -13.54 7.39 2.59
C GLY A 61 -13.51 8.89 2.90
N LEU A 62 -12.33 9.47 3.18
CA LEU A 62 -12.14 10.92 3.41
C LEU A 62 -11.44 11.63 2.25
N ILE A 63 -10.97 10.90 1.23
CA ILE A 63 -10.36 11.51 0.05
C ILE A 63 -11.50 12.15 -0.77
N ARG A 64 -11.36 13.45 -1.06
CA ARG A 64 -12.36 14.23 -1.83
C ARG A 64 -11.79 14.78 -3.13
N ARG A 65 -10.46 14.91 -3.21
CA ARG A 65 -9.71 15.48 -4.31
C ARG A 65 -8.42 14.69 -4.51
N ASP A 66 -7.70 14.99 -5.59
CA ASP A 66 -6.34 14.50 -5.84
C ASP A 66 -6.19 12.97 -5.89
N HIS A 67 -7.27 12.23 -6.20
CA HIS A 67 -7.24 10.76 -6.22
C HIS A 67 -6.23 10.18 -7.23
N THR A 68 -5.72 10.96 -8.20
CA THR A 68 -4.72 10.50 -9.18
C THR A 68 -3.36 10.55 -8.51
N GLU A 69 -2.98 11.71 -7.99
CA GLU A 69 -1.74 11.87 -7.23
C GLU A 69 -1.66 10.88 -6.06
N VAL A 70 -2.74 10.69 -5.31
CA VAL A 70 -2.77 9.70 -4.23
C VAL A 70 -2.63 8.27 -4.77
N ALA A 71 -3.25 7.94 -5.91
CA ALA A 71 -3.11 6.62 -6.52
C ALA A 71 -1.68 6.39 -7.07
N ASP A 72 -1.05 7.40 -7.65
CA ASP A 72 0.34 7.36 -8.14
C ASP A 72 1.29 7.08 -6.97
N LEU A 73 1.16 7.82 -5.86
CA LEU A 73 1.97 7.62 -4.66
C LEU A 73 1.78 6.23 -4.03
N ILE A 74 0.54 5.73 -4.02
CA ILE A 74 0.23 4.36 -3.57
C ILE A 74 0.89 3.33 -4.50
N ALA A 75 0.85 3.54 -5.82
CA ALA A 75 1.45 2.64 -6.78
C ALA A 75 2.98 2.59 -6.64
N GLU A 76 3.62 3.74 -6.45
CA GLU A 76 5.06 3.80 -6.15
C GLU A 76 5.41 3.08 -4.85
N ALA A 77 4.62 3.29 -3.79
CA ALA A 77 4.82 2.62 -2.52
C ALA A 77 4.61 1.11 -2.60
N ALA A 78 3.66 0.63 -3.42
CA ALA A 78 3.42 -0.78 -3.63
C ALA A 78 4.61 -1.52 -4.27
N ALA A 79 5.39 -0.82 -5.11
CA ALA A 79 6.60 -1.33 -5.72
C ALA A 79 7.86 -1.18 -4.83
N ALA A 80 7.77 -0.43 -3.73
CA ALA A 80 8.90 -0.19 -2.84
C ALA A 80 9.36 -1.48 -2.16
N VAL A 81 10.69 -1.61 -2.01
CA VAL A 81 11.34 -2.70 -1.29
C VAL A 81 12.23 -2.09 -0.22
N ALA A 82 12.34 -2.75 0.94
CA ALA A 82 13.28 -2.31 1.95
C ALA A 82 14.70 -2.34 1.37
N TRP A 83 15.48 -1.30 1.66
CA TRP A 83 16.90 -1.31 1.30
C TRP A 83 17.61 -2.35 2.16
N THR A 84 17.93 -3.50 1.59
CA THR A 84 18.87 -4.43 2.20
C THR A 84 20.25 -3.80 2.11
N ALA A 85 20.73 -3.25 3.23
CA ALA A 85 22.13 -2.85 3.35
C ALA A 85 23.01 -4.05 2.99
N GLN A 86 23.65 -3.98 1.82
CA GLN A 86 24.62 -4.99 1.41
C GLN A 86 25.68 -5.07 2.51
N HIS A 87 25.85 -6.27 3.07
CA HIS A 87 26.79 -6.56 4.14
C HIS A 87 28.19 -6.11 3.73
N ARG A 88 28.84 -5.36 4.64
CA ARG A 88 30.24 -5.00 4.57
C ARG A 88 31.12 -6.19 4.94
#